data_AF-A0A453CCF9-F1
#
_entry.id   AF-A0A453CCF9-F1
#
_cell.length_a   1.000
_cell.length_b   1.000
_cell.length_c   1.000
_cell.angle_alpha   90.00
_cell.angle_beta   90.00
_cell.angle_gamma   90.00
#
_symmetry.space_group_name_H-M   'P 1'
#
loop_
_entity.id
_entity.type
_entity.pdbx_description
1 polymer ?
#
loop_
_entity_poly.entity_id
_entity_poly.type
_entity_poly.pdbx_seq_one_letter_code
_entity_poly.pdbx_strand_id
1 'polypeptide(L)'
;MLLLQDNVRNQLIQFELLLTTATFVVAIFGVVSGVFGMNFEGVAVLKVPHAFEWTLIITGVCGAVIFACLLWYFKKRRFFPL
;
A
#
# COMPACT_ATOMS: atom_id res chain seq x y z
N MET A 1 -16.26 -28.02 -15.90
CA MET A 1 -15.20 -27.19 -16.52
C MET A 1 -15.56 -25.70 -16.54
N LEU A 2 -16.79 -25.32 -16.95
CA LEU A 2 -17.23 -23.91 -16.95
C LEU A 2 -17.26 -23.26 -15.54
N LEU A 3 -17.86 -23.92 -14.54
CA LEU A 3 -17.94 -23.39 -13.16
C LEU A 3 -16.57 -23.18 -12.48
N LEU A 4 -15.53 -23.92 -12.91
CA LEU A 4 -14.18 -23.76 -12.37
C LEU A 4 -13.52 -22.48 -12.90
N GLN A 5 -13.77 -22.15 -14.17
CA GLN A 5 -13.22 -20.95 -14.80
C GLN A 5 -13.87 -19.70 -14.23
N ASP A 6 -15.19 -19.69 -14.01
CA ASP A 6 -15.91 -18.56 -13.42
C ASP A 6 -15.38 -18.21 -12.03
N ASN A 7 -15.10 -19.21 -11.20
CA ASN A 7 -14.56 -19.00 -9.86
C ASN A 7 -13.13 -18.43 -9.89
N VAL A 8 -12.25 -18.94 -10.76
CA VAL A 8 -10.87 -18.42 -10.91
C VAL A 8 -10.88 -16.97 -11.43
N ARG A 9 -11.76 -16.65 -12.36
CA ARG A 9 -11.91 -15.29 -12.90
C ARG A 9 -12.40 -14.30 -11.84
N ASN A 10 -13.39 -14.67 -11.03
CA ASN A 10 -13.89 -13.82 -9.95
C ASN A 10 -12.82 -13.57 -8.87
N GLN A 11 -12.01 -14.58 -8.53
CA GLN A 11 -10.87 -14.43 -7.61
C GLN A 11 -9.80 -13.49 -8.16
N LEU A 12 -9.49 -13.59 -9.46
CA LEU A 12 -8.49 -12.74 -10.10
C LEU A 12 -8.91 -11.27 -10.13
N ILE A 13 -10.18 -11.00 -10.43
CA ILE A 13 -10.76 -9.64 -10.39
C ILE A 13 -10.71 -9.07 -8.96
N GLN A 14 -11.08 -9.88 -7.96
CA GLN A 14 -11.01 -9.45 -6.55
C GLN A 14 -9.57 -9.13 -6.12
N PHE A 15 -8.59 -9.89 -6.63
CA PHE A 15 -7.17 -9.64 -6.36
C PHE A 15 -6.68 -8.37 -7.05
N GLU A 16 -7.04 -8.15 -8.31
CA GLU A 16 -6.67 -6.98 -9.08
C GLU A 16 -7.23 -5.67 -8.49
N LEU A 17 -8.48 -5.69 -8.04
CA LEU A 17 -9.14 -4.54 -7.43
C LEU A 17 -8.53 -4.19 -6.07
N LEU A 18 -8.17 -5.20 -5.27
CA LEU A 18 -7.45 -5.00 -4.02
C LEU A 18 -6.00 -4.54 -4.23
N LEU A 19 -5.31 -5.06 -5.24
CA LEU A 19 -3.96 -4.61 -5.58
C LEU A 19 -3.98 -3.15 -6.05
N THR A 20 -4.96 -2.78 -6.88
CA THR A 20 -5.16 -1.40 -7.37
C THR A 20 -5.44 -0.42 -6.24
N THR A 21 -6.29 -0.79 -5.28
CA THR A 21 -6.56 0.05 -4.10
C THR A 21 -5.33 0.14 -3.18
N ALA A 22 -4.57 -0.93 -3.03
CA ALA A 22 -3.31 -0.91 -2.28
C ALA A 22 -2.25 -0.01 -2.94
N THR A 23 -2.04 -0.12 -4.25
CA THR A 23 -1.09 0.74 -4.98
C THR A 23 -1.57 2.19 -5.05
N PHE A 24 -2.87 2.46 -5.07
CA PHE A 24 -3.41 3.82 -4.95
C PHE A 24 -3.05 4.47 -3.61
N VAL A 25 -3.21 3.74 -2.50
CA VAL A 25 -2.81 4.21 -1.17
C VAL A 25 -1.30 4.46 -1.11
N VAL A 26 -0.50 3.53 -1.63
CA VAL A 26 0.96 3.68 -1.72
C VAL A 26 1.36 4.88 -2.60
N ALA A 27 0.64 5.15 -3.69
CA ALA A 27 0.90 6.29 -4.55
C ALA A 27 0.67 7.62 -3.83
N ILE A 28 -0.41 7.74 -3.04
CA ILE A 28 -0.65 8.94 -2.21
C ILE A 28 0.48 9.13 -1.19
N PHE A 29 0.93 8.06 -0.53
CA PHE A 29 2.10 8.12 0.36
C PHE A 29 3.37 8.54 -0.38
N GLY A 30 3.59 8.03 -1.59
CA GLY A 30 4.71 8.40 -2.45
C GLY A 30 4.68 9.88 -2.83
N VAL A 31 3.50 10.45 -3.10
CA VAL A 31 3.35 11.89 -3.38
C VAL A 31 3.70 12.72 -2.16
N VAL A 32 3.24 12.34 -0.96
CA VAL A 32 3.61 13.02 0.28
C VAL A 32 5.13 12.93 0.49
N SER A 33 5.72 11.74 0.43
CA SER A 33 7.18 11.56 0.50
C SER A 33 7.93 12.40 -0.53
N GLY A 34 7.42 12.48 -1.77
CA GLY A 34 8.02 13.22 -2.87
C GLY A 34 8.02 14.73 -2.64
N VAL A 35 6.88 15.29 -2.23
CA VAL A 35 6.75 16.73 -1.91
C VAL A 35 7.69 17.12 -0.78
N PHE A 36 7.87 16.26 0.22
CA PHE A 36 8.78 16.50 1.33
C PHE A 36 10.26 16.28 0.98
N GLY A 37 10.58 15.40 0.01
CA GLY A 37 11.95 15.14 -0.45
C GLY A 37 12.47 16.12 -1.49
N MET A 38 11.59 16.90 -2.10
CA MET A 38 11.97 18.03 -2.94
C MET A 38 12.48 19.16 -2.03
N ASN A 39 13.71 19.63 -2.28
CA ASN A 39 14.43 20.63 -1.48
C ASN A 39 13.72 22.01 -1.46
N PHE A 40 12.59 22.13 -0.77
CA PHE A 40 11.89 23.39 -0.57
C PHE A 40 12.45 24.09 0.68
N GLU A 41 13.50 24.91 0.50
CA GLU A 41 14.15 25.69 1.57
C GLU A 41 13.22 26.67 2.35
N GLY A 42 11.95 26.79 1.96
CA GLY A 42 10.96 27.72 2.55
C GLY A 42 9.89 27.09 3.46
N VAL A 43 9.81 25.76 3.60
CA VAL A 43 8.71 25.14 4.36
C VAL A 43 9.10 25.00 5.84
N ALA A 44 8.33 25.64 6.74
CA ALA A 44 8.57 25.62 8.19
C ALA A 44 8.65 24.21 8.82
N VAL A 45 8.13 23.18 8.12
CA VAL A 45 8.21 21.78 8.53
C VAL A 45 9.63 21.19 8.37
N LEU A 46 10.46 21.74 7.48
CA LEU A 46 11.87 21.36 7.28
C LEU A 46 12.81 22.05 8.29
N LYS A 47 12.32 23.02 9.07
CA LYS A 47 13.09 23.69 10.13
C LYS A 47 13.32 22.81 11.35
N VAL A 48 12.55 21.73 11.49
CA VAL A 48 12.72 20.74 12.57
C VAL A 48 13.74 19.70 12.09
N PRO A 49 14.90 19.58 12.75
CA PRO A 49 15.90 18.58 12.37
C PRO A 49 15.28 17.18 12.41
N HIS A 50 15.61 16.32 11.45
CA HIS A 50 15.11 14.95 11.29
C HIS A 50 13.59 14.76 11.07
N ALA A 51 12.76 15.80 11.01
CA ALA A 51 11.31 15.61 10.80
C ALA A 51 10.98 14.89 9.49
N PHE A 52 11.77 15.13 8.44
CA PHE A 52 11.66 14.42 7.17
C PHE A 52 11.97 12.93 7.29
N GLU A 53 13.12 12.56 7.86
CA GLU A 53 13.51 11.17 8.05
C GLU A 53 12.51 10.40 8.92
N TRP A 54 12.05 10.98 10.03
CA TRP A 54 11.04 10.35 10.87
C TRP A 54 9.71 10.15 10.14
N THR A 55 9.28 11.12 9.34
CA THR A 55 8.05 11.00 8.54
C THR A 55 8.18 9.90 7.49
N LEU A 56 9.32 9.79 6.82
CA LEU A 56 9.60 8.73 5.85
C LEU A 56 9.63 7.35 6.49
N ILE A 57 10.30 7.21 7.64
CA ILE A 57 10.40 5.93 8.35
C ILE A 57 9.01 5.50 8.82
N ILE A 58 8.24 6.39 9.45
CA ILE A 58 6.90 6.06 9.97
C ILE A 58 5.95 5.70 8.83
N THR A 59 5.94 6.47 7.74
CA THR A 59 5.05 6.20 6.59
C THR A 59 5.46 4.94 5.83
N GLY A 60 6.76 4.69 5.66
CA GLY A 60 7.30 3.47 5.05
C GLY A 60 6.96 2.21 5.87
N VAL A 61 7.15 2.26 7.19
CA VAL A 61 6.77 1.17 8.10
C VAL A 61 5.26 0.95 8.07
N CYS A 62 4.46 2.01 8.12
CA CYS A 62 3.01 1.93 8.03
C CYS A 62 2.55 1.26 6.72
N GLY A 63 3.12 1.68 5.58
CA GLY A 63 2.83 1.08 4.27
C GLY A 63 3.21 -0.40 4.21
N ALA A 64 4.39 -0.77 4.73
CA ALA A 64 4.84 -2.15 4.80
C ALA A 64 3.94 -3.01 5.69
N VAL A 65 3.49 -2.48 6.84
CA VAL A 65 2.55 -3.15 7.74
C VAL A 65 1.19 -3.33 7.09
N ILE A 66 0.65 -2.31 6.42
CA ILE A 66 -0.62 -2.41 5.69
C ILE A 66 -0.52 -3.48 4.59
N PHE A 67 0.58 -3.48 3.82
CA PHE A 67 0.82 -4.47 2.78
C PHE A 67 0.94 -5.88 3.37
N ALA A 68 1.68 -6.05 4.47
CA ALA A 68 1.78 -7.33 5.17
C ALA A 68 0.44 -7.80 5.74
N CYS A 69 -0.36 -6.90 6.31
CA CYS A 69 -1.73 -7.17 6.78
C CYS A 69 -2.65 -7.59 5.64
N LEU A 70 -2.57 -6.93 4.47
CA LEU A 70 -3.33 -7.33 3.28
C LEU A 70 -2.91 -8.71 2.80
N LEU A 71 -1.61 -9.00 2.69
CA LEU A 71 -1.11 -10.33 2.34
C LEU A 71 -1.58 -11.40 3.33
N TRP A 72 -1.53 -11.09 4.63
CA TRP A 72 -2.01 -12.01 5.67
C TRP A 72 -3.53 -12.22 5.59
N TYR A 73 -4.29 -11.15 5.37
CA TYR A 73 -5.74 -11.20 5.20
C TYR A 73 -6.12 -12.05 3.98
N PHE A 74 -5.44 -11.86 2.85
CA PHE A 74 -5.62 -12.69 1.66
C PHE A 74 -5.24 -14.15 1.89
N LYS A 75 -4.12 -14.40 2.57
CA LYS A 75 -3.69 -15.75 2.94
C LYS A 75 -4.74 -16.44 3.83
N LYS A 76 -5.36 -15.71 4.75
CA LYS A 76 -6.38 -16.24 5.67
C LYS A 76 -7.77 -16.33 5.05
N ARG A 77 -8.10 -15.47 4.08
CA ARG A 77 -9.36 -15.48 3.31
C ARG A 77 -9.32 -16.41 2.10
N ARG A 78 -8.14 -16.88 1.68
CA ARG A 78 -7.96 -18.10 0.88
C ARG A 78 -8.28 -19.32 1.74
N PHE A 79 -9.53 -19.43 2.18
CA PHE A 79 -10.20 -20.71 2.18
C PHE A 79 -10.21 -21.17 0.72
N PHE A 80 -9.15 -21.86 0.31
CA PHE A 80 -9.32 -22.90 -0.69
C PHE A 80 -10.32 -23.87 -0.06
N PRO A 81 -11.57 -23.96 -0.52
CA PRO A 81 -12.30 -25.19 -0.28
C PRO A 81 -11.47 -26.27 -1.00
N LEU A 82 -10.96 -27.23 -0.21
CA LEU A 82 -10.54 -28.52 -0.73
C LEU A 82 -11.72 -29.15 -1.49
#